data_AF-A0A9E5YX50-F1
#
_entry.id   AF-A0A9E5YX50-F1
#
_cell.length_a   1.000
_cell.length_b   1.000
_cell.length_c   1.000
_cell.angle_alpha   90.00
_cell.angle_beta   90.00
_cell.angle_gamma   90.00
#
_symmetry.space_group_name_H-M   'P 1'
#
loop_
_entity.id
_entity.type
_entity.pdbx_description
1 polymer ?
#
loop_
_entity_poly.entity_id
_entity_poly.type
_entity_poly.pdbx_seq_one_letter_code
_entity_poly.pdbx_strand_id
1 'polypeptide(L)'
;MTKDQEEAIIFNSDGTIQGKHQFSRKPKAAAAPLVDEGVQSVNPIKPDMNPALLKRINAEAAKSVEGPADELADTIYNKFMTLLSDHIAAKGGSLTMDDVAKMGEEFRSDMDVIKQTFLNSVETYSLARERSQITRSRGQIFNRIIIQRFEHRLTDEDALKNKPDHLSRRILPGFHSTLSMMFGPPKLERYEQQARHILDRLREENGGQIEWSALYQAPESQRIALRAEIDIAKHFKDTEKRLDWMVAMINSNLIPADDHTVSAGWAFTREMAEAILSDLFQDLRKTITSSTAKKKFIEELGEETVGVLENVVHRFS
;
A
#
# COMPACT_ATOMS: atom_id res chain seq x y z
N MET A 1 3.99 3.29 -53.01
CA MET A 1 4.21 3.21 -51.56
C MET A 1 3.58 4.45 -50.94
N THR A 2 2.49 4.21 -50.22
CA THR A 2 1.51 5.15 -49.69
C THR A 2 2.09 6.05 -48.60
N LYS A 3 1.81 7.36 -48.68
CA LYS A 3 2.05 8.34 -47.62
C LYS A 3 0.82 8.36 -46.72
N ASP A 4 1.02 8.15 -45.43
CA ASP A 4 -0.02 8.27 -44.41
C ASP A 4 -0.58 9.69 -44.39
N GLN A 5 -1.89 9.80 -44.61
CA GLN A 5 -2.68 11.02 -44.40
C GLN A 5 -3.57 10.78 -43.17
N GLU A 6 -3.33 11.51 -42.09
CA GLU A 6 -4.27 11.57 -40.96
C GLU A 6 -5.45 12.49 -41.33
N GLU A 7 -6.64 11.90 -41.48
CA GLU A 7 -7.92 12.63 -41.55
C GLU A 7 -8.55 12.66 -40.14
N ALA A 8 -8.85 13.86 -39.61
CA ALA A 8 -9.67 14.02 -38.42
C ALA A 8 -11.11 14.37 -38.81
N ILE A 9 -12.09 13.57 -38.37
CA ILE A 9 -13.52 13.80 -38.57
C ILE A 9 -14.05 14.51 -37.32
N ILE A 10 -14.61 15.70 -37.48
CA ILE A 10 -15.26 16.46 -36.40
C ILE A 10 -16.77 16.22 -36.47
N PHE A 11 -17.34 15.77 -35.36
CA PHE A 11 -18.78 15.51 -35.21
C PHE A 11 -19.46 16.66 -34.46
N ASN A 12 -20.66 17.05 -34.91
CA ASN A 12 -21.56 17.90 -34.14
C ASN A 12 -22.14 17.15 -32.94
N SER A 13 -22.65 17.88 -31.96
CA SER A 13 -23.33 17.34 -30.77
C SER A 13 -24.63 16.56 -31.07
N ASP A 14 -25.12 16.58 -32.32
CA ASP A 14 -26.27 15.81 -32.81
C ASP A 14 -25.87 14.63 -33.72
N GLY A 15 -24.58 14.32 -33.84
CA GLY A 15 -24.08 13.17 -34.60
C GLY A 15 -23.96 13.38 -36.10
N THR A 16 -24.14 14.61 -36.62
CA THR A 16 -23.93 14.92 -38.04
C THR A 16 -22.50 15.43 -38.32
N ILE A 17 -21.93 15.04 -39.48
CA ILE A 17 -20.55 15.37 -39.88
C ILE A 17 -20.49 16.79 -40.47
N GLN A 18 -19.71 17.68 -39.87
CA GLN A 18 -19.59 19.08 -40.28
C GLN A 18 -18.33 19.32 -41.13
N GLY A 19 -18.29 18.79 -42.36
CA GLY A 19 -17.34 19.19 -43.41
C GLY A 19 -15.84 18.84 -43.20
N LYS A 20 -15.10 18.71 -44.31
CA LYS A 20 -13.67 18.31 -44.34
C LYS A 20 -12.77 19.54 -44.49
N HIS A 21 -11.88 19.81 -43.53
CA HIS A 21 -10.84 20.84 -43.65
C HIS A 21 -9.45 20.22 -43.83
N GLN A 22 -8.81 20.50 -44.97
CA GLN A 22 -7.43 20.11 -45.27
C GLN A 22 -6.44 21.12 -44.69
N PHE A 23 -5.58 20.69 -43.75
CA PHE A 23 -4.44 21.48 -43.30
C PHE A 23 -3.19 21.15 -44.13
N SER A 24 -2.75 22.11 -44.95
CA SER A 24 -1.52 22.02 -45.74
C SER A 24 -0.37 22.70 -44.98
N ARG A 25 0.58 21.94 -44.44
CA ARG A 25 1.86 22.49 -43.97
C ARG A 25 2.92 22.34 -45.08
N LYS A 26 3.29 23.49 -45.67
CA LYS A 26 4.41 23.60 -46.62
C LYS A 26 5.75 23.38 -45.90
N PRO A 27 6.74 22.73 -46.56
CA PRO A 27 8.12 22.68 -46.09
C PRO A 27 8.85 23.98 -46.46
N LYS A 28 9.66 24.55 -45.55
CA LYS A 28 10.60 25.64 -45.88
C LYS A 28 12.03 25.15 -45.69
N ALA A 29 12.81 25.34 -46.75
CA ALA A 29 14.17 24.88 -46.94
C ALA A 29 15.22 25.72 -46.18
N ALA A 30 16.29 25.00 -45.84
CA ALA A 30 17.72 25.34 -45.76
C ALA A 30 18.18 26.81 -45.65
N ALA A 31 19.00 27.05 -44.63
CA ALA A 31 20.17 27.91 -44.73
C ALA A 31 21.34 27.25 -43.96
N ALA A 32 22.50 27.17 -44.61
CA ALA A 32 23.82 26.86 -44.06
C ALA A 32 24.81 27.82 -44.74
N PRO A 33 26.07 27.99 -44.28
CA PRO A 33 26.65 27.72 -42.96
C PRO A 33 27.37 28.97 -42.38
N LEU A 34 27.68 28.96 -41.08
CA LEU A 34 28.81 29.72 -40.53
C LEU A 34 29.75 28.72 -39.87
N VAL A 35 30.98 28.70 -40.38
CA VAL A 35 32.13 27.99 -39.84
C VAL A 35 32.66 28.86 -38.70
N ASP A 36 32.80 28.31 -37.49
CA ASP A 36 33.90 28.71 -36.62
C ASP A 36 34.28 27.62 -35.60
N GLU A 37 35.56 27.66 -35.30
CA GLU A 37 36.49 26.79 -34.59
C GLU A 37 36.00 25.89 -33.44
N GLY A 38 36.19 24.58 -33.62
CA GLY A 38 36.99 23.74 -32.73
C GLY A 38 36.78 23.83 -31.21
N VAL A 39 35.62 23.39 -30.71
CA VAL A 39 35.50 22.86 -29.34
C VAL A 39 35.26 21.37 -29.43
N GLN A 40 36.25 20.56 -29.02
CA GLN A 40 36.05 19.13 -28.85
C GLN A 40 34.96 18.91 -27.79
N SER A 41 33.82 18.35 -28.23
CA SER A 41 32.75 17.90 -27.35
C SER A 41 33.30 16.80 -26.43
N VAL A 42 33.46 17.12 -25.15
CA VAL A 42 33.60 16.08 -24.12
C VAL A 42 32.27 15.34 -24.10
N ASN A 43 32.27 14.08 -24.54
CA ASN A 43 31.09 13.23 -24.49
C ASN A 43 30.52 13.25 -23.06
N PRO A 44 29.19 13.39 -22.88
CA PRO A 44 28.59 13.25 -21.55
C PRO A 44 28.95 11.87 -21.02
N ILE A 45 29.65 11.85 -19.87
CA ILE A 45 29.95 10.63 -19.14
C ILE A 45 28.60 10.06 -18.75
N LYS A 46 28.21 8.94 -19.38
CA LYS A 46 26.99 8.23 -19.03
C LYS A 46 27.04 7.93 -17.53
N PRO A 47 25.96 8.17 -16.77
CA PRO A 47 25.92 7.75 -15.37
C PRO A 47 26.29 6.27 -15.31
N ASP A 48 27.21 5.91 -14.40
CA ASP A 48 27.59 4.52 -14.17
C ASP A 48 26.39 3.78 -13.57
N MET A 49 25.51 3.33 -14.46
CA MET A 49 24.35 2.51 -14.20
C MET A 49 24.79 1.06 -14.03
N ASN A 50 25.79 0.82 -13.18
CA ASN A 50 26.29 -0.52 -12.94
C ASN A 50 25.10 -1.41 -12.54
N PRO A 51 24.72 -2.42 -13.35
CA PRO A 51 23.56 -3.26 -13.08
C PRO A 51 23.68 -3.99 -11.74
N ALA A 52 24.90 -4.22 -11.26
CA ALA A 52 25.16 -4.81 -9.96
C ALA A 52 24.86 -3.85 -8.81
N LEU A 53 25.07 -2.54 -8.98
CA LEU A 53 24.73 -1.52 -7.99
C LEU A 53 23.22 -1.36 -7.89
N LEU A 54 22.52 -1.24 -9.04
CA LEU A 54 21.06 -1.19 -9.09
C LEU A 54 20.42 -2.46 -8.48
N LYS A 55 21.01 -3.64 -8.75
CA LYS A 55 20.56 -4.90 -8.16
C LYS A 55 20.79 -4.97 -6.65
N ARG A 56 21.86 -4.35 -6.13
CA ARG A 56 22.15 -4.29 -4.68
C ARG A 56 21.22 -3.34 -3.96
N ILE A 57 21.04 -2.13 -4.48
CA ILE A 57 20.08 -1.15 -3.97
C ILE A 57 18.67 -1.77 -3.89
N ASN A 58 18.24 -2.47 -4.94
CA ASN A 58 16.95 -3.16 -4.94
C ASN A 58 16.87 -4.35 -3.97
N ALA A 59 17.99 -5.06 -3.74
CA ALA A 59 18.03 -6.21 -2.82
C ALA A 59 18.15 -5.81 -1.35
N GLU A 60 18.74 -4.64 -1.06
CA GLU A 60 18.93 -4.12 0.29
C GLU A 60 17.76 -3.24 0.73
N ALA A 61 17.13 -2.50 -0.20
CA ALA A 61 15.84 -1.86 0.02
C ALA A 61 14.77 -2.85 0.48
N ALA A 62 14.85 -4.12 0.07
CA ALA A 62 13.97 -5.19 0.55
C ALA A 62 14.05 -5.49 2.07
N LYS A 63 15.05 -4.98 2.81
CA LYS A 63 15.37 -5.44 4.17
C LYS A 63 15.14 -4.45 5.32
N SER A 64 15.16 -3.13 5.10
CA SER A 64 14.88 -2.11 6.15
C SER A 64 14.74 -0.71 5.52
N VAL A 65 14.16 0.27 6.24
CA VAL A 65 14.04 1.68 5.78
C VAL A 65 15.30 2.50 6.12
N GLU A 66 16.11 2.07 7.08
CA GLU A 66 17.39 2.73 7.44
C GLU A 66 18.49 2.47 6.41
N GLY A 67 18.60 1.24 5.88
CA GLY A 67 19.61 0.88 4.87
C GLY A 67 19.56 1.71 3.57
N PRO A 68 18.39 1.97 2.98
CA PRO A 68 18.24 2.79 1.77
C PRO A 68 18.67 4.25 1.93
N ALA A 69 18.53 4.81 3.14
CA ALA A 69 18.93 6.19 3.41
C ALA A 69 20.46 6.33 3.48
N ASP A 70 21.12 5.37 4.13
CA ASP A 70 22.58 5.31 4.21
C ASP A 70 23.23 5.04 2.85
N GLU A 71 22.67 4.10 2.07
CA GLU A 71 23.17 3.81 0.70
C GLU A 71 22.96 4.99 -0.27
N LEU A 72 21.87 5.75 -0.12
CA LEU A 72 21.64 6.97 -0.88
C LEU A 72 22.70 8.03 -0.55
N ALA A 73 22.99 8.22 0.74
CA ALA A 73 24.02 9.15 1.20
C ALA A 73 25.41 8.77 0.65
N ASP A 74 25.77 7.49 0.70
CA ASP A 74 27.03 6.97 0.13
C ASP A 74 27.09 7.13 -1.38
N THR A 75 25.98 6.90 -2.10
CA THR A 75 25.92 7.06 -3.56
C THR A 75 26.12 8.53 -3.96
N ILE A 76 25.47 9.45 -3.25
CA ILE A 76 25.61 10.90 -3.48
C ILE A 76 27.05 11.35 -3.20
N TYR A 77 27.62 10.92 -2.07
CA TYR A 77 28.98 11.25 -1.68
C TYR A 77 30.02 10.72 -2.69
N ASN A 78 29.95 9.45 -3.03
CA ASN A 78 30.89 8.83 -3.97
C ASN A 78 30.81 9.48 -5.35
N LYS A 79 29.60 9.77 -5.84
CA LYS A 79 29.41 10.45 -7.11
C LYS A 79 30.01 11.85 -7.13
N PHE A 80 29.82 12.61 -6.06
CA PHE A 80 30.45 13.93 -5.90
C PHE A 80 31.98 13.83 -5.92
N MET A 81 32.54 12.88 -5.17
CA MET A 81 33.99 12.66 -5.11
C MET A 81 34.58 12.20 -6.45
N THR A 82 33.85 11.39 -7.23
CA THR A 82 34.24 11.00 -8.59
C THR A 82 34.27 12.21 -9.53
N LEU A 83 33.21 13.01 -9.59
CA LEU A 83 33.16 14.21 -10.44
C LEU A 83 34.28 15.20 -10.09
N LEU A 84 34.54 15.38 -8.79
CA LEU A 84 35.61 16.23 -8.29
C LEU A 84 36.98 15.70 -8.74
N SER A 85 37.23 14.40 -8.57
CA SER A 85 38.50 13.77 -8.93
C SER A 85 38.75 13.81 -10.44
N ASP A 86 37.72 13.56 -11.25
CA ASP A 86 37.80 13.58 -12.71
C ASP A 86 38.13 14.98 -13.25
N HIS A 87 37.49 16.02 -12.69
CA HIS A 87 37.77 17.40 -13.08
C HIS A 87 39.17 17.85 -12.64
N ILE A 88 39.62 17.48 -11.44
CA ILE A 88 40.98 17.77 -10.96
C ILE A 88 42.02 17.09 -11.85
N ALA A 89 41.80 15.83 -12.22
CA ALA A 89 42.69 15.07 -13.11
C ALA A 89 42.73 15.67 -14.53
N ALA A 90 41.58 16.03 -15.09
CA ALA A 90 41.49 16.60 -16.44
C ALA A 90 42.12 18.00 -16.56
N LYS A 91 42.23 18.75 -15.46
CA LYS A 91 42.74 20.13 -15.42
C LYS A 91 44.11 20.25 -14.73
N GLY A 92 44.81 19.14 -14.53
CA GLY A 92 46.19 19.13 -14.03
C GLY A 92 46.33 19.60 -12.57
N GLY A 93 45.32 19.38 -11.74
CA GLY A 93 45.39 19.64 -10.30
C GLY A 93 44.79 20.97 -9.83
N SER A 94 44.20 21.78 -10.72
CA SER A 94 43.56 23.05 -10.36
C SER A 94 42.15 23.16 -10.93
N LEU A 95 41.25 23.80 -10.20
CA LEU A 95 39.86 24.06 -10.61
C LEU A 95 39.63 25.57 -10.65
N THR A 96 39.01 26.05 -11.73
CA THR A 96 38.54 27.44 -11.83
C THR A 96 37.10 27.57 -11.32
N MET A 97 36.63 28.80 -11.12
CA MET A 97 35.22 29.04 -10.76
C MET A 97 34.23 28.52 -11.82
N ASP A 98 34.60 28.59 -13.10
CA ASP A 98 33.77 28.08 -14.19
C ASP A 98 33.70 26.54 -14.17
N ASP A 99 34.81 25.87 -13.82
CA ASP A 99 34.84 24.41 -13.65
C ASP A 99 33.94 23.97 -12.49
N VAL A 100 33.94 24.72 -11.38
CA VAL A 100 33.08 24.45 -10.22
C VAL A 100 31.60 24.67 -10.56
N ALA A 101 31.28 25.73 -11.32
CA ALA A 101 29.91 25.99 -11.78
C ALA A 101 29.40 24.85 -12.68
N LYS A 102 30.22 24.41 -13.63
CA LYS A 102 29.89 23.30 -14.53
C LYS A 102 29.72 21.97 -13.79
N MET A 103 30.59 21.67 -12.83
CA MET A 103 30.47 20.50 -11.96
C MET A 103 29.17 20.54 -11.15
N GLY A 104 28.75 21.72 -10.70
CA GLY A 104 27.46 21.90 -10.00
C GLY A 104 26.25 21.57 -10.88
N GLU A 105 26.28 21.93 -12.17
CA GLU A 105 25.21 21.58 -13.11
C GLU A 105 25.18 20.08 -13.43
N GLU A 106 26.35 19.48 -13.66
CA GLU A 106 26.49 18.03 -13.91
C GLU A 106 26.01 17.21 -12.70
N PHE A 107 26.42 17.60 -11.49
CA PHE A 107 25.97 16.96 -10.25
C PHE A 107 24.46 17.12 -10.02
N ARG A 108 23.87 18.28 -10.36
CA ARG A 108 22.43 18.51 -10.25
C ARG A 108 21.65 17.61 -11.21
N SER A 109 22.09 17.47 -12.45
CA SER A 109 21.46 16.56 -13.42
C SER A 109 21.51 15.10 -12.94
N ASP A 110 22.63 14.67 -12.37
CA ASP A 110 22.77 13.32 -11.82
C ASP A 110 21.93 13.13 -10.55
N MET A 111 21.72 14.18 -9.75
CA MET A 111 20.86 14.14 -8.57
C MET A 111 19.40 13.82 -8.92
N ASP A 112 18.89 14.33 -10.04
CA ASP A 112 17.53 14.01 -10.50
C ASP A 112 17.39 12.53 -10.87
N VAL A 113 18.42 11.95 -11.50
CA VAL A 113 18.46 10.50 -11.83
C VAL A 113 18.54 9.65 -10.55
N ILE A 114 19.38 10.04 -9.60
CA ILE A 114 19.51 9.38 -8.30
C ILE A 114 18.18 9.42 -7.54
N LYS A 115 17.52 10.59 -7.51
CA LYS A 115 16.20 10.78 -6.88
C LYS A 115 15.15 9.86 -7.49
N GLN A 116 15.04 9.80 -8.83
CA GLN A 116 14.06 8.94 -9.50
C GLN A 116 14.34 7.45 -9.23
N THR A 117 15.61 7.05 -9.24
CA THR A 117 16.02 5.67 -8.92
C THR A 117 15.65 5.31 -7.47
N PHE A 118 15.89 6.22 -6.53
CA PHE A 118 15.50 6.04 -5.14
C PHE A 118 13.98 5.90 -4.98
N LEU A 119 13.20 6.80 -5.59
CA LEU A 119 11.72 6.74 -5.55
C LEU A 119 11.20 5.40 -6.08
N ASN A 120 11.72 4.94 -7.23
CA ASN A 120 11.36 3.65 -7.80
C ASN A 120 11.74 2.46 -6.89
N SER A 121 12.87 2.55 -6.19
CA SER A 121 13.30 1.50 -5.26
C SER A 121 12.43 1.44 -3.99
N VAL A 122 12.00 2.59 -3.47
CA VAL A 122 11.06 2.70 -2.34
C VAL A 122 9.67 2.18 -2.72
N GLU A 123 9.21 2.47 -3.94
CA GLU A 123 7.95 1.95 -4.46
C GLU A 123 8.02 0.42 -4.64
N THR A 124 9.12 -0.09 -5.23
CA THR A 124 9.35 -1.53 -5.38
C THR A 124 9.43 -2.24 -4.03
N TYR A 125 10.06 -1.62 -3.03
CA TYR A 125 10.08 -2.12 -1.66
C TYR A 125 8.67 -2.18 -1.08
N SER A 126 7.89 -1.11 -1.24
CA SER A 126 6.51 -1.05 -0.75
C SER A 126 5.68 -2.17 -1.34
N LEU A 127 5.77 -2.40 -2.66
CA LEU A 127 5.09 -3.50 -3.36
C LEU A 127 5.58 -4.89 -2.92
N ALA A 128 6.89 -5.07 -2.69
CA ALA A 128 7.46 -6.35 -2.22
C ALA A 128 7.07 -6.66 -0.77
N ARG A 129 7.03 -5.63 0.08
CA ARG A 129 6.54 -5.68 1.47
C ARG A 129 5.05 -6.00 1.49
N GLU A 130 4.25 -5.38 0.62
CA GLU A 130 2.83 -5.65 0.46
C GLU A 130 2.57 -7.11 0.04
N ARG A 131 3.27 -7.62 -0.97
CA ARG A 131 3.16 -9.04 -1.38
C ARG A 131 3.56 -10.00 -0.26
N SER A 132 4.56 -9.63 0.54
CA SER A 132 5.00 -10.40 1.71
C SER A 132 3.97 -10.37 2.85
N GLN A 133 3.30 -9.23 3.07
CA GLN A 133 2.23 -9.09 4.07
C GLN A 133 0.96 -9.84 3.65
N ILE A 134 0.58 -9.81 2.37
CA ILE A 134 -0.54 -10.60 1.83
C ILE A 134 -0.26 -12.10 1.99
N THR A 135 0.97 -12.54 1.69
CA THR A 135 1.38 -13.95 1.86
C THR A 135 1.42 -14.36 3.34
N ARG A 136 1.90 -13.49 4.24
CA ARG A 136 1.85 -13.71 5.70
C ARG A 136 0.42 -13.77 6.25
N SER A 137 -0.51 -12.97 5.72
CA SER A 137 -1.92 -13.01 6.15
C SER A 137 -2.56 -14.39 5.92
N ARG A 138 -2.12 -15.11 4.89
CA ARG A 138 -2.61 -16.47 4.63
C ARG A 138 -2.24 -17.46 5.73
N GLY A 139 -1.17 -17.20 6.50
CA GLY A 139 -0.73 -17.98 7.65
C GLY A 139 -1.15 -17.43 9.03
N GLN A 140 -1.87 -16.30 9.07
CA GLN A 140 -2.43 -15.72 10.29
C GLN A 140 -3.86 -16.21 10.46
N ILE A 141 -4.01 -17.29 11.23
CA ILE A 141 -5.26 -18.05 11.34
C ILE A 141 -6.28 -17.24 12.13
N PHE A 142 -5.84 -16.56 13.20
CA PHE A 142 -6.73 -15.70 13.98
C PHE A 142 -7.26 -14.54 13.14
N ASN A 143 -6.42 -13.89 12.34
CA ASN A 143 -6.87 -12.83 11.44
C ASN A 143 -7.96 -13.30 10.47
N ARG A 144 -7.84 -14.53 9.92
CA ARG A 144 -8.91 -15.13 9.09
C ARG A 144 -10.21 -15.33 9.86
N ILE A 145 -10.14 -15.83 11.10
CA ILE A 145 -11.32 -16.01 11.97
C ILE A 145 -12.05 -14.67 12.19
N ILE A 146 -11.31 -13.57 12.37
CA ILE A 146 -11.88 -12.24 12.55
C ILE A 146 -12.43 -11.67 11.24
N ILE A 147 -11.68 -11.79 10.13
CA ILE A 147 -12.12 -11.32 8.81
C ILE A 147 -13.39 -12.05 8.36
N GLN A 148 -13.57 -13.32 8.73
CA GLN A 148 -14.76 -14.10 8.40
C GLN A 148 -16.06 -13.41 8.78
N ARG A 149 -16.05 -12.56 9.81
CA ARG A 149 -17.24 -11.85 10.30
C ARG A 149 -17.81 -10.86 9.29
N PHE A 150 -16.94 -10.25 8.49
CA PHE A 150 -17.33 -9.26 7.47
C PHE A 150 -16.85 -9.66 6.07
N GLU A 151 -16.35 -10.89 5.88
CA GLU A 151 -15.83 -11.37 4.59
C GLU A 151 -16.84 -11.22 3.46
N HIS A 152 -18.12 -11.40 3.75
CA HIS A 152 -19.21 -11.25 2.78
C HIS A 152 -19.32 -9.84 2.17
N ARG A 153 -18.75 -8.81 2.82
CA ARG A 153 -18.61 -7.46 2.25
C ARG A 153 -17.41 -7.32 1.33
N LEU A 154 -16.39 -8.17 1.45
CA LEU A 154 -15.19 -8.07 0.64
C LEU A 154 -15.48 -8.50 -0.80
N THR A 155 -14.95 -7.76 -1.77
CA THR A 155 -15.04 -8.10 -3.18
C THR A 155 -13.75 -7.76 -3.93
N ASP A 156 -13.62 -8.29 -5.14
CA ASP A 156 -12.49 -8.01 -6.01
C ASP A 156 -12.68 -6.66 -6.71
N GLU A 157 -11.58 -6.01 -7.11
CA GLU A 157 -11.59 -4.64 -7.64
C GLU A 157 -12.55 -4.46 -8.82
N ASP A 158 -12.58 -5.43 -9.74
CA ASP A 158 -13.44 -5.38 -10.93
C ASP A 158 -14.94 -5.39 -10.59
N ALA A 159 -15.29 -5.96 -9.43
CA ALA A 159 -16.67 -6.07 -8.97
C ALA A 159 -17.13 -4.85 -8.17
N LEU A 160 -16.23 -3.99 -7.67
CA LEU A 160 -16.58 -2.80 -6.90
C LEU A 160 -17.49 -1.84 -7.67
N LYS A 161 -17.30 -1.71 -8.99
CA LYS A 161 -18.18 -0.92 -9.88
C LYS A 161 -19.66 -1.21 -9.70
N ASN A 162 -19.97 -2.50 -9.54
CA ASN A 162 -21.33 -3.00 -9.55
C ASN A 162 -21.85 -3.28 -8.13
N LYS A 163 -21.02 -3.04 -7.11
CA LYS A 163 -21.30 -3.32 -5.70
C LYS A 163 -20.77 -2.18 -4.83
N PRO A 164 -21.42 -1.01 -4.83
CA PRO A 164 -20.95 0.17 -4.11
C PRO A 164 -20.89 -0.05 -2.59
N ASP A 165 -21.72 -0.95 -2.04
CA ASP A 165 -21.75 -1.29 -0.62
C ASP A 165 -20.69 -2.32 -0.20
N HIS A 166 -19.90 -2.82 -1.15
CA HIS A 166 -18.82 -3.78 -0.90
C HIS A 166 -17.48 -3.08 -0.70
N LEU A 167 -16.55 -3.82 -0.11
CA LEU A 167 -15.25 -3.36 0.31
C LEU A 167 -14.15 -3.99 -0.53
N SER A 168 -13.16 -3.17 -0.89
CA SER A 168 -11.94 -3.67 -1.51
C SER A 168 -11.16 -4.56 -0.55
N ARG A 169 -10.60 -5.67 -1.04
CA ARG A 169 -9.65 -6.51 -0.28
C ARG A 169 -8.33 -5.78 0.05
N ARG A 170 -8.07 -4.62 -0.56
CA ARG A 170 -6.90 -3.76 -0.29
C ARG A 170 -6.89 -3.19 1.13
N ILE A 171 -8.01 -3.23 1.85
CA ILE A 171 -8.09 -2.78 3.25
C ILE A 171 -7.45 -3.77 4.24
N LEU A 172 -7.28 -5.04 3.85
CA LEU A 172 -6.89 -6.10 4.79
C LEU A 172 -5.55 -5.85 5.51
N PRO A 173 -4.49 -5.35 4.84
CA PRO A 173 -3.26 -4.99 5.55
C PRO A 173 -3.47 -3.91 6.61
N GLY A 174 -4.21 -2.85 6.28
CA GLY A 174 -4.56 -1.79 7.22
C GLY A 174 -5.42 -2.28 8.39
N PHE A 175 -6.34 -3.21 8.12
CA PHE A 175 -7.12 -3.87 9.16
C PHE A 175 -6.23 -4.72 10.10
N HIS A 176 -5.28 -5.50 9.56
CA HIS A 176 -4.32 -6.23 10.39
C HIS A 176 -3.44 -5.31 11.23
N SER A 177 -2.99 -4.19 10.68
CA SER A 177 -2.24 -3.16 11.42
C SER A 177 -3.08 -2.59 12.56
N THR A 178 -4.37 -2.33 12.31
CA THR A 178 -5.34 -1.88 13.31
C THR A 178 -5.45 -2.88 14.47
N LEU A 179 -5.61 -4.17 14.18
CA LEU A 179 -5.66 -5.23 15.19
C LEU A 179 -4.35 -5.33 15.98
N SER A 180 -3.21 -5.23 15.30
CA SER A 180 -1.89 -5.27 15.92
C SER A 180 -1.68 -4.12 16.90
N MET A 181 -2.16 -2.92 16.57
CA MET A 181 -2.10 -1.75 17.46
C MET A 181 -3.08 -1.83 18.64
N MET A 182 -4.25 -2.45 18.46
CA MET A 182 -5.22 -2.64 19.54
C MET A 182 -4.72 -3.68 20.55
N PHE A 183 -4.31 -4.85 20.07
CA PHE A 183 -3.97 -5.97 20.95
C PHE A 183 -2.54 -5.91 21.47
N GLY A 184 -1.62 -5.31 20.69
CA GLY A 184 -0.19 -5.44 20.91
C GLY A 184 0.32 -6.86 20.63
N PRO A 185 1.66 -7.04 20.53
CA PRO A 185 2.25 -8.32 20.16
C PRO A 185 1.87 -9.50 21.08
N PRO A 186 1.92 -9.39 22.42
CA PRO A 186 1.70 -10.54 23.31
C PRO A 186 0.28 -11.11 23.22
N LYS A 187 -0.73 -10.23 23.08
CA LYS A 187 -2.12 -10.67 23.02
C LYS A 187 -2.45 -11.24 21.64
N LEU A 188 -1.99 -10.59 20.57
CA LEU A 188 -2.18 -11.09 19.22
C LEU A 188 -1.52 -12.47 19.04
N GLU A 189 -0.32 -12.67 19.58
CA GLU A 189 0.35 -13.97 19.55
C GLU A 189 -0.45 -15.06 20.29
N ARG A 190 -1.03 -14.75 21.45
CA ARG A 190 -1.89 -15.70 22.17
C ARG A 190 -3.10 -16.11 21.35
N TYR A 191 -3.76 -15.17 20.67
CA TYR A 191 -4.88 -15.49 19.79
C TYR A 191 -4.45 -16.35 18.61
N GLU A 192 -3.33 -16.04 17.98
CA GLU A 192 -2.77 -16.84 16.89
C GLU A 192 -2.40 -18.26 17.34
N GLN A 193 -1.78 -18.42 18.52
CA GLN A 193 -1.47 -19.73 19.10
C GLN A 193 -2.74 -20.54 19.35
N GLN A 194 -3.77 -19.93 19.95
CA GLN A 194 -5.05 -20.59 20.19
C GLN A 194 -5.73 -21.02 18.87
N ALA A 195 -5.72 -20.15 17.85
CA ALA A 195 -6.27 -20.46 16.54
C ALA A 195 -5.50 -21.58 15.83
N ARG A 196 -4.15 -21.62 15.95
CA ARG A 196 -3.31 -22.71 15.46
C ARG A 196 -3.65 -24.04 16.13
N HIS A 197 -3.79 -24.06 17.44
CA HIS A 197 -4.15 -25.28 18.16
C HIS A 197 -5.50 -25.86 17.70
N ILE A 198 -6.49 -25.01 17.40
CA ILE A 198 -7.77 -25.48 16.85
C ILE A 198 -7.57 -26.06 15.45
N LEU A 199 -6.81 -25.37 14.59
CA LEU A 199 -6.52 -25.86 13.25
C LEU A 199 -5.76 -27.19 13.28
N ASP A 200 -4.77 -27.34 14.14
CA ASP A 200 -3.96 -28.57 14.22
C ASP A 200 -4.82 -29.74 14.74
N ARG A 201 -5.64 -29.52 15.77
CA ARG A 201 -6.60 -30.53 16.26
C ARG A 201 -7.58 -30.97 15.16
N LEU A 202 -8.18 -30.02 14.45
CA LEU A 202 -9.11 -30.33 13.36
C LEU A 202 -8.41 -31.07 12.20
N ARG A 203 -7.10 -30.88 12.02
CA ARG A 203 -6.30 -31.51 10.96
C ARG A 203 -6.08 -32.96 11.31
N GLU A 204 -5.72 -33.22 12.56
CA GLU A 204 -5.58 -34.57 13.11
C GLU A 204 -6.89 -35.35 13.01
N GLU A 205 -8.02 -34.73 13.37
CA GLU A 205 -9.35 -35.35 13.31
C GLU A 205 -9.81 -35.69 11.88
N ASN A 206 -9.40 -34.91 10.87
CA ASN A 206 -9.85 -35.05 9.48
C ASN A 206 -8.79 -35.66 8.55
N GLY A 207 -7.80 -36.38 9.08
CA GLY A 207 -6.81 -37.08 8.26
C GLY A 207 -5.88 -36.16 7.46
N GLY A 208 -5.62 -34.95 7.97
CA GLY A 208 -4.68 -33.98 7.41
C GLY A 208 -5.29 -32.94 6.47
N GLN A 209 -6.55 -33.07 6.08
CA GLN A 209 -7.27 -32.08 5.27
C GLN A 209 -8.21 -31.24 6.14
N ILE A 210 -8.29 -29.93 5.90
CA ILE A 210 -9.26 -29.05 6.54
C ILE A 210 -9.91 -28.15 5.51
N GLU A 211 -11.24 -28.13 5.56
CA GLU A 211 -12.06 -27.05 5.01
C GLU A 211 -12.12 -25.89 6.01
N TRP A 212 -11.85 -24.66 5.54
CA TRP A 212 -11.87 -23.47 6.41
C TRP A 212 -13.21 -23.27 7.12
N SER A 213 -14.32 -23.70 6.49
CA SER A 213 -15.64 -23.70 7.10
C SER A 213 -15.69 -24.47 8.42
N ALA A 214 -14.98 -25.60 8.52
CA ALA A 214 -14.91 -26.39 9.76
C ALA A 214 -14.18 -25.62 10.88
N LEU A 215 -13.09 -24.91 10.54
CA LEU A 215 -12.41 -24.03 11.48
C LEU A 215 -13.35 -22.92 11.98
N TYR A 216 -14.08 -22.28 11.07
CA TYR A 216 -14.99 -21.18 11.42
C TYR A 216 -16.16 -21.65 12.28
N GLN A 217 -16.67 -22.86 12.07
CA GLN A 217 -17.78 -23.43 12.83
C GLN A 217 -17.36 -24.03 14.18
N ALA A 218 -16.06 -24.24 14.41
CA ALA A 218 -15.58 -24.78 15.68
C ALA A 218 -15.98 -23.89 16.87
N PRO A 219 -16.60 -24.44 17.94
CA PRO A 219 -17.02 -23.66 19.11
C PRO A 219 -15.88 -22.87 19.78
N GLU A 220 -14.65 -23.36 19.70
CA GLU A 220 -13.45 -22.70 20.20
C GLU A 220 -13.08 -21.47 19.36
N SER A 221 -13.21 -21.55 18.03
CA SER A 221 -12.99 -20.41 17.14
C SER A 221 -14.01 -19.31 17.40
N GLN A 222 -15.27 -19.69 17.61
CA GLN A 222 -16.34 -18.77 17.98
C GLN A 222 -16.06 -18.07 19.32
N ARG A 223 -15.53 -18.81 20.31
CA ARG A 223 -15.11 -18.25 21.60
C ARG A 223 -13.94 -17.26 21.47
N ILE A 224 -12.94 -17.59 20.65
CA ILE A 224 -11.80 -16.70 20.39
C ILE A 224 -12.27 -15.41 19.72
N ALA A 225 -13.10 -15.53 18.69
CA ALA A 225 -13.67 -14.40 17.98
C ALA A 225 -14.46 -13.48 18.93
N LEU A 226 -15.39 -14.03 19.72
CA LEU A 226 -16.15 -13.26 20.70
C LEU A 226 -15.25 -12.54 21.72
N ARG A 227 -14.18 -13.22 22.19
CA ARG A 227 -13.22 -12.59 23.11
C ARG A 227 -12.47 -11.44 22.45
N ALA A 228 -12.11 -11.59 21.17
CA ALA A 228 -11.49 -10.53 20.40
C ALA A 228 -12.46 -9.37 20.14
N GLU A 229 -13.73 -9.65 19.83
CA GLU A 229 -14.79 -8.62 19.70
C GLU A 229 -14.91 -7.79 20.98
N ILE A 230 -14.93 -8.44 22.14
CA ILE A 230 -14.93 -7.75 23.45
C ILE A 230 -13.71 -6.84 23.59
N ASP A 231 -12.52 -7.35 23.26
CA ASP A 231 -11.30 -6.56 23.40
C ASP A 231 -11.22 -5.41 22.39
N ILE A 232 -11.71 -5.59 21.16
CA ILE A 232 -11.83 -4.54 20.15
C ILE A 232 -12.83 -3.48 20.64
N ALA A 233 -14.02 -3.88 21.10
CA ALA A 233 -15.07 -2.97 21.55
C ALA A 233 -14.60 -2.04 22.68
N LYS A 234 -13.77 -2.53 23.62
CA LYS A 234 -13.17 -1.69 24.68
C LYS A 234 -12.35 -0.51 24.15
N HIS A 235 -11.75 -0.62 22.97
CA HIS A 235 -11.01 0.48 22.36
C HIS A 235 -11.93 1.58 21.79
N PHE A 236 -13.21 1.30 21.61
CA PHE A 236 -14.21 2.23 21.08
C PHE A 236 -15.03 2.93 22.19
N LYS A 237 -14.49 3.04 23.42
CA LYS A 237 -15.12 3.87 24.48
C LYS A 237 -15.33 5.32 24.02
N ASP A 238 -14.37 5.86 23.26
CA ASP A 238 -14.49 7.11 22.51
C ASP A 238 -14.68 6.78 21.02
N THR A 239 -15.92 6.44 20.66
CA THR A 239 -16.26 5.86 19.35
C THR A 239 -15.80 6.74 18.20
N GLU A 240 -16.13 8.03 18.24
CA GLU A 240 -15.93 8.92 17.10
C GLU A 240 -14.43 9.13 16.82
N LYS A 241 -13.65 9.37 17.87
CA LYS A 241 -12.19 9.48 17.75
C LYS A 241 -11.56 8.18 17.27
N ARG A 242 -12.06 7.03 17.73
CA ARG A 242 -11.50 5.72 17.35
C ARG A 242 -11.87 5.32 15.93
N LEU A 243 -13.04 5.71 15.44
CA LEU A 243 -13.42 5.57 14.04
C LEU A 243 -12.49 6.35 13.12
N ASP A 244 -12.25 7.63 13.43
CA ASP A 244 -11.35 8.49 12.62
C ASP A 244 -9.93 7.89 12.58
N TRP A 245 -9.43 7.42 13.72
CA TRP A 245 -8.14 6.72 13.79
C TRP A 245 -8.11 5.44 12.94
N MET A 246 -9.16 4.62 12.98
CA MET A 246 -9.24 3.38 12.20
C MET A 246 -9.27 3.66 10.69
N VAL A 247 -10.03 4.66 10.26
CA VAL A 247 -10.10 5.09 8.86
C VAL A 247 -8.74 5.57 8.37
N ALA A 248 -8.08 6.43 9.15
CA ALA A 248 -6.74 6.91 8.82
C ALA A 248 -5.72 5.76 8.74
N MET A 249 -5.77 4.81 9.69
CA MET A 249 -4.87 3.65 9.73
C MET A 249 -5.08 2.71 8.55
N ILE A 250 -6.32 2.48 8.15
CA ILE A 250 -6.62 1.62 7.00
C ILE A 250 -6.15 2.29 5.71
N ASN A 251 -6.47 3.57 5.51
CA ASN A 251 -6.05 4.31 4.32
C ASN A 251 -4.52 4.46 4.21
N SER A 252 -3.80 4.64 5.32
CA SER A 252 -2.33 4.74 5.30
C SER A 252 -1.63 3.42 4.94
N ASN A 253 -2.36 2.32 4.95
CA ASN A 253 -1.86 0.99 4.61
C ASN A 253 -2.65 0.37 3.43
N LEU A 254 -3.36 1.21 2.67
CA LEU A 254 -4.10 0.76 1.51
C LEU A 254 -3.09 0.40 0.40
N ILE A 255 -3.17 -0.84 -0.08
CA ILE A 255 -2.38 -1.26 -1.25
C ILE A 255 -2.73 -0.33 -2.42
N PRO A 256 -1.79 0.24 -3.19
CA PRO A 256 -2.11 1.05 -4.36
C PRO A 256 -2.97 0.30 -5.38
N ALA A 257 -3.86 1.01 -6.07
CA ALA A 257 -4.59 0.46 -7.20
C ALA A 257 -3.66 0.43 -8.43
N ASP A 258 -3.91 -0.46 -9.38
CA ASP A 258 -3.37 -0.27 -10.73
C ASP A 258 -4.07 0.95 -11.35
N ASP A 259 -3.29 1.87 -11.93
CA ASP A 259 -3.76 3.14 -12.51
C ASP A 259 -4.84 2.95 -13.59
N HIS A 260 -4.96 1.74 -14.15
CA HIS A 260 -5.97 1.38 -15.14
C HIS A 260 -7.27 0.82 -14.54
N THR A 261 -7.38 0.72 -13.21
CA THR A 261 -8.55 0.17 -12.52
C THR A 261 -9.49 1.26 -12.04
N VAL A 262 -10.75 0.86 -11.86
CA VAL A 262 -11.83 1.71 -11.32
C VAL A 262 -11.53 2.22 -9.92
N SER A 263 -10.65 1.52 -9.24
CA SER A 263 -10.30 1.75 -7.86
C SER A 263 -9.22 2.83 -7.69
N ALA A 264 -8.80 3.45 -8.80
CA ALA A 264 -7.99 4.66 -8.78
C ALA A 264 -8.74 5.77 -8.02
N GLY A 265 -8.18 6.22 -6.90
CA GLY A 265 -8.82 7.19 -6.00
C GLY A 265 -9.86 6.62 -5.04
N TRP A 266 -10.08 5.29 -5.03
CA TRP A 266 -10.91 4.65 -4.00
C TRP A 266 -10.23 4.78 -2.63
N ALA A 267 -11.02 5.17 -1.63
CA ALA A 267 -10.58 5.31 -0.25
C ALA A 267 -11.58 4.65 0.69
N PHE A 268 -11.07 4.13 1.80
CA PHE A 268 -11.88 3.60 2.88
C PHE A 268 -12.53 4.75 3.66
N THR A 269 -13.85 4.71 3.84
CA THR A 269 -14.61 5.79 4.47
C THR A 269 -15.08 5.45 5.88
N ARG A 270 -15.66 6.43 6.58
CA ARG A 270 -16.24 6.23 7.92
C ARG A 270 -17.41 5.24 7.88
N GLU A 271 -18.29 5.37 6.90
CA GLU A 271 -19.47 4.52 6.71
C GLU A 271 -19.06 3.06 6.50
N MET A 272 -17.97 2.84 5.76
CA MET A 272 -17.38 1.51 5.57
C MET A 272 -16.79 0.93 6.87
N ALA A 273 -16.16 1.77 7.70
CA ALA A 273 -15.68 1.37 9.02
C ALA A 273 -16.83 0.97 9.95
N GLU A 274 -17.90 1.75 9.97
CA GLU A 274 -19.10 1.44 10.74
C GLU A 274 -19.75 0.13 10.27
N ALA A 275 -19.82 -0.10 8.95
CA ALA A 275 -20.36 -1.34 8.40
C ALA A 275 -19.54 -2.58 8.81
N ILE A 276 -18.20 -2.48 8.82
CA ILE A 276 -17.33 -3.56 9.34
C ILE A 276 -17.59 -3.79 10.83
N LEU A 277 -17.65 -2.72 11.63
CA LEU A 277 -17.81 -2.85 13.09
C LEU A 277 -19.20 -3.40 13.46
N SER A 278 -20.23 -3.04 12.70
CA SER A 278 -21.58 -3.61 12.83
C SER A 278 -21.56 -5.13 12.65
N ASP A 279 -20.94 -5.63 11.58
CA ASP A 279 -20.84 -7.07 11.33
C ASP A 279 -19.94 -7.77 12.33
N LEU A 280 -18.81 -7.14 12.66
CA LEU A 280 -17.82 -7.68 13.60
C LEU A 280 -18.45 -7.89 14.98
N PHE A 281 -19.26 -6.96 15.47
CA PHE A 281 -19.89 -7.04 16.80
C PHE A 281 -21.23 -7.76 16.82
N GLN A 282 -21.62 -8.44 15.74
CA GLN A 282 -22.92 -9.10 15.66
C GLN A 282 -23.09 -10.17 16.74
N ASP A 283 -22.05 -10.96 17.02
CA ASP A 283 -22.13 -12.05 18.00
C ASP A 283 -22.00 -11.53 19.44
N LEU A 284 -21.15 -10.53 19.67
CA LEU A 284 -21.14 -9.77 20.91
C LEU A 284 -22.52 -9.18 21.24
N ARG A 285 -23.23 -8.63 20.25
CA ARG A 285 -24.60 -8.12 20.43
C ARG A 285 -25.58 -9.18 20.87
N LYS A 286 -25.62 -10.30 20.15
CA LYS A 286 -26.48 -11.43 20.52
C LYS A 286 -26.19 -11.92 21.93
N THR A 287 -24.91 -11.89 22.33
CA THR A 287 -24.47 -12.35 23.64
C THR A 287 -24.86 -11.38 24.75
N ILE A 288 -24.60 -10.07 24.60
CA ILE A 288 -24.83 -9.09 25.67
C ILE A 288 -26.31 -8.80 25.92
N THR A 289 -27.16 -9.00 24.91
CA THR A 289 -28.62 -8.88 25.01
C THR A 289 -29.27 -10.07 25.73
N SER A 290 -28.56 -11.18 25.90
CA SER A 290 -29.01 -12.33 26.70
C SER A 290 -28.80 -12.07 28.19
N SER A 291 -29.87 -12.11 28.99
CA SER A 291 -29.83 -11.84 30.43
C SER A 291 -28.90 -12.78 31.20
N THR A 292 -28.82 -14.05 30.81
CA THR A 292 -27.92 -15.04 31.43
C THR A 292 -26.46 -14.76 31.07
N ALA A 293 -26.16 -14.48 29.81
CA ALA A 293 -24.79 -14.19 29.38
C ALA A 293 -24.30 -12.83 29.90
N LYS A 294 -25.18 -11.84 29.99
CA LYS A 294 -24.89 -10.53 30.59
C LYS A 294 -24.44 -10.66 32.05
N LYS A 295 -25.12 -11.47 32.86
CA LYS A 295 -24.69 -11.72 34.27
C LYS A 295 -23.27 -12.27 34.33
N LYS A 296 -22.96 -13.27 33.50
CA LYS A 296 -21.62 -13.84 33.40
C LYS A 296 -20.58 -12.80 32.96
N PHE A 297 -20.92 -11.92 32.02
CA PHE A 297 -20.02 -10.83 31.60
C PHE A 297 -19.79 -9.81 32.71
N ILE A 298 -20.80 -9.48 33.52
CA ILE A 298 -20.65 -8.59 34.67
C ILE A 298 -19.72 -9.23 35.71
N GLU A 299 -19.87 -10.53 35.98
CA GLU A 299 -18.99 -11.28 36.89
C GLU A 299 -17.53 -11.31 36.39
N GLU A 300 -17.30 -11.49 35.08
CA GLU A 300 -15.96 -11.63 34.51
C GLU A 300 -15.26 -10.29 34.20
N LEU A 301 -16.01 -9.26 33.79
CA LEU A 301 -15.46 -8.00 33.25
C LEU A 301 -15.80 -6.77 34.08
N GLY A 302 -16.74 -6.88 35.02
CA GLY A 302 -17.28 -5.76 35.80
C GLY A 302 -18.38 -4.98 35.07
N GLU A 303 -19.25 -4.35 35.86
CA GLU A 303 -20.43 -3.62 35.37
C GLU A 303 -20.08 -2.43 34.48
N GLU A 304 -19.02 -1.67 34.81
CA GLU A 304 -18.55 -0.55 33.98
C GLU A 304 -18.16 -1.02 32.57
N THR A 305 -17.37 -2.09 32.47
CA THR A 305 -16.94 -2.64 31.18
C THR A 305 -18.13 -3.08 30.36
N VAL A 306 -19.09 -3.78 30.97
CA VAL A 306 -20.32 -4.21 30.29
C VAL A 306 -21.11 -3.01 29.78
N GLY A 307 -21.23 -1.93 30.57
CA GLY A 307 -21.86 -0.69 30.11
C GLY A 307 -21.17 -0.07 28.87
N VAL A 308 -19.83 -0.10 28.81
CA VAL A 308 -19.09 0.33 27.61
C VAL A 308 -19.42 -0.57 26.42
N LEU A 309 -19.43 -1.89 26.60
CA LEU A 309 -19.76 -2.83 25.53
C LEU A 309 -21.19 -2.62 25.00
N GLU A 310 -22.17 -2.39 25.88
CA GLU A 310 -23.56 -2.11 25.48
C GLU A 310 -23.66 -0.83 24.65
N ASN A 311 -23.00 0.24 25.07
CA ASN A 311 -22.98 1.51 24.34
C ASN A 311 -22.35 1.36 22.94
N VAL A 312 -21.20 0.67 22.86
CA VAL A 312 -20.49 0.43 21.60
C VAL A 312 -21.34 -0.41 20.66
N VAL A 313 -21.89 -1.52 21.15
CA VAL A 313 -22.70 -2.43 20.34
C VAL A 313 -23.98 -1.75 19.85
N HIS A 314 -24.62 -0.92 20.68
CA HIS A 314 -25.79 -0.14 20.28
C HIS A 314 -25.43 0.92 19.22
N ARG A 315 -24.27 1.56 19.33
CA ARG A 315 -23.84 2.58 18.36
C ARG A 315 -23.58 2.00 16.96
N PHE A 316 -23.16 0.75 16.88
CA PHE A 316 -22.93 0.05 15.63
C PHE A 316 -24.09 -0.86 15.24
N SER A 317 -25.30 -0.60 15.77
CA SER A 317 -26.48 -1.46 15.54
C SER A 317 -27.42 -1.13 14.42
#